data_AF-A0A9E6CR09-F1
#
_entry.id   AF-A0A9E6CR09-F1
#
_cell.length_a   1.000
_cell.length_b   1.000
_cell.length_c   1.000
_cell.angle_alpha   90.00
_cell.angle_beta   90.00
_cell.angle_gamma   90.00
#
_symmetry.space_group_name_H-M   'P 1'
#
loop_
_entity.id
_entity.type
_entity.pdbx_description
1 polymer ?
#
loop_
_entity_poly.entity_id
_entity_poly.type
_entity_poly.pdbx_seq_one_letter_code
_entity_poly.pdbx_strand_id
1 'polypeptide(L)'
;MREDKEYIPSANLPAVISMEKGIVAEPDRESSPVYGLEDIEMLKRAVMKTVHYTKGENNGRTMRSRFGESSDSWYNLITREDPDDWEERHKNTKSFDVEPQDYAPLQLNVFKAWRINMLRHGASMIAAAEQSEDPGRDSDHMRKVVAAIESSPEPTTLDELRDIYRKEWRVNKESPIHYQGSLDGSTSPLFVHVISKRMDHKEWPGNTMRFYLNPKIEDISRIAEELAMRAMNSELPLNMKFKDYSTLGTETPNVDAFNRLDKMLVYIPNGYEDEYVDLIYDLQDDHPEWFEDSILPPMCEELTEGVGVMDEATPEQSAIYSERFPREDGASANQLRAVMLQDAWTDIVKSLIEKYPDQKDKDGETFRQVLRNNLSICLYFINTFDRMSVIDAMIAADFDASKLDDKSMHSIQTTRRGADVQELIDHAYNNASQQTLGSIFSVLKSESILPFVQKKVAKHARNWLIDPDNLSANL
;
A
#
# COMPACT_ATOMS: atom_id res chain seq x y z
N MET A 1 55.58 26.31 11.44
CA MET A 1 55.27 25.35 10.36
C MET A 1 53.80 25.05 10.50
N ARG A 2 52.97 25.71 9.67
CA ARG A 2 52.17 25.09 8.59
C ARG A 2 51.12 24.12 9.18
N GLU A 3 49.81 24.25 8.95
CA GLU A 3 49.04 24.99 7.95
C GLU A 3 47.60 25.20 8.46
N ASP A 4 47.01 26.31 8.05
CA ASP A 4 45.60 26.68 8.19
C ASP A 4 44.66 25.69 7.50
N LYS A 5 43.50 25.43 8.10
CA LYS A 5 42.23 25.36 7.34
C LYS A 5 41.09 25.97 8.14
N GLU A 6 40.32 26.74 7.40
CA GLU A 6 39.36 27.75 7.80
C GLU A 6 38.11 27.16 8.45
N TYR A 7 37.65 27.85 9.49
CA TYR A 7 36.32 27.75 10.04
C TYR A 7 35.33 28.45 9.09
N ILE A 8 34.45 27.69 8.47
CA ILE A 8 33.29 28.20 7.74
C ILE A 8 32.07 28.04 8.64
N PRO A 9 31.40 29.13 9.07
CA PRO A 9 30.14 29.03 9.80
C PRO A 9 29.01 28.78 8.80
N SER A 10 28.36 27.62 8.86
CA SER A 10 27.09 27.40 8.17
C SER A 10 25.95 28.06 8.95
N ALA A 11 25.64 29.28 8.53
CA ALA A 11 24.32 29.86 8.71
C ALA A 11 23.34 29.19 7.74
N ASN A 12 22.26 28.62 8.26
CA ASN A 12 20.88 28.74 7.76
C ASN A 12 19.96 27.72 8.46
N LEU A 13 19.61 28.02 9.71
CA LEU A 13 18.29 27.70 10.27
C LEU A 13 17.52 29.02 10.28
N PRO A 14 16.35 29.09 9.61
CA PRO A 14 15.12 29.41 10.35
C PRO A 14 13.89 28.69 9.71
N ALA A 15 12.74 28.49 10.35
CA ALA A 15 12.12 29.24 11.43
C ALA A 15 11.10 28.37 12.17
N VAL A 16 11.13 28.50 13.49
CA VAL A 16 9.99 28.30 14.39
C VAL A 16 8.84 29.21 13.93
N ILE A 17 7.69 28.64 13.55
CA ILE A 17 6.48 29.43 13.28
C ILE A 17 5.70 29.57 14.59
N SER A 18 5.84 30.76 15.21
CA SER A 18 4.86 31.26 16.18
C SER A 18 3.62 31.76 15.45
N MET A 19 2.44 31.30 15.84
CA MET A 19 1.17 31.81 15.33
C MET A 19 0.83 33.17 15.94
N GLU A 20 0.95 34.26 15.16
CA GLU A 20 0.16 35.48 15.36
C GLU A 20 -0.34 36.04 14.02
N LYS A 21 -1.68 36.03 13.89
CA LYS A 21 -2.57 36.91 13.11
C LYS A 21 -2.06 37.54 11.80
N GLY A 22 -2.50 36.95 10.69
CA GLY A 22 -3.29 37.60 9.63
C GLY A 22 -2.59 38.61 8.71
N ILE A 23 -2.49 38.26 7.42
CA ILE A 23 -2.77 39.11 6.25
C ILE A 23 -3.02 38.17 5.05
N VAL A 24 -4.05 38.52 4.28
CA VAL A 24 -4.50 37.89 3.02
C VAL A 24 -3.47 38.08 1.91
N ALA A 25 -3.15 37.02 1.17
CA ALA A 25 -2.72 37.08 -0.22
C ALA A 25 -3.05 35.76 -0.95
N GLU A 26 -4.04 35.79 -1.84
CA GLU A 26 -4.10 34.97 -3.06
C GLU A 26 -3.65 35.88 -4.23
N PRO A 27 -3.02 35.39 -5.33
CA PRO A 27 -3.42 34.17 -6.04
C PRO A 27 -2.29 33.26 -6.59
N ASP A 28 -2.68 32.04 -6.95
CA ASP A 28 -2.13 31.16 -7.99
C ASP A 28 -0.60 31.11 -8.18
N ARG A 29 0.02 30.17 -7.46
CA ARG A 29 0.91 29.22 -8.12
C ARG A 29 0.35 27.83 -7.87
N GLU A 30 -0.38 27.31 -8.86
CA GLU A 30 -0.42 25.86 -9.07
C GLU A 30 1.04 25.42 -9.30
N SER A 31 1.81 25.18 -8.24
CA SER A 31 2.95 24.27 -8.35
C SER A 31 2.32 22.95 -8.77
N SER A 32 2.39 22.67 -10.07
CA SER A 32 2.14 21.33 -10.53
C SER A 32 3.27 20.47 -9.95
N PRO A 33 2.97 19.34 -9.31
CA PRO A 33 3.99 18.40 -8.86
C PRO A 33 4.90 18.09 -10.05
N VAL A 34 6.21 18.12 -9.82
CA VAL A 34 7.20 17.92 -10.88
C VAL A 34 7.56 16.44 -10.90
N TYR A 35 6.71 15.61 -11.48
CA TYR A 35 7.14 14.25 -11.86
C TYR A 35 8.23 14.35 -12.93
N GLY A 36 9.30 13.58 -12.79
CA GLY A 36 10.33 13.36 -13.78
C GLY A 36 9.85 12.52 -14.97
N LEU A 37 10.73 12.43 -15.98
CA LEU A 37 10.50 11.55 -17.13
C LEU A 37 10.54 10.07 -16.74
N GLU A 38 11.36 9.74 -15.74
CA GLU A 38 11.59 8.38 -15.27
C GLU A 38 10.33 7.80 -14.61
N ASP A 39 9.65 8.59 -13.79
CA ASP A 39 8.38 8.31 -13.12
C ASP A 39 7.31 7.89 -14.15
N ILE A 40 7.17 8.68 -15.21
CA ILE A 40 6.20 8.41 -16.29
C ILE A 40 6.60 7.15 -17.09
N GLU A 41 7.89 6.90 -17.31
CA GLU A 41 8.33 5.67 -17.97
C GLU A 41 8.13 4.44 -17.08
N MET A 42 8.31 4.53 -15.77
CA MET A 42 7.97 3.49 -14.80
C MET A 42 6.47 3.20 -14.82
N LEU A 43 5.64 4.24 -14.73
CA LEU A 43 4.19 4.15 -14.82
C LEU A 43 3.74 3.53 -16.15
N LYS A 44 4.39 3.88 -17.25
CA LYS A 44 4.14 3.31 -18.58
C LYS A 44 4.51 1.83 -18.65
N ARG A 45 5.66 1.44 -18.11
CA ARG A 45 6.06 0.02 -18.01
C ARG A 45 5.01 -0.78 -17.25
N ALA A 46 4.56 -0.27 -16.10
CA ALA A 46 3.53 -0.91 -15.29
C ALA A 46 2.22 -1.15 -16.06
N VAL A 47 1.70 -0.10 -16.71
CA VAL A 47 0.47 -0.19 -17.51
C VAL A 47 0.62 -1.20 -18.65
N MET A 48 1.75 -1.16 -19.37
CA MET A 48 2.03 -2.08 -20.48
C MET A 48 2.10 -3.55 -20.02
N LYS A 49 2.64 -3.79 -18.81
CA LYS A 49 2.68 -5.12 -18.20
C LYS A 49 1.31 -5.64 -17.82
N THR A 50 0.47 -4.82 -17.19
CA THR A 50 -0.93 -5.20 -16.90
C THR A 50 -1.66 -5.60 -18.18
N VAL A 51 -1.44 -4.87 -19.28
CA VAL A 51 -1.99 -5.20 -20.61
C VAL A 51 -1.45 -6.52 -21.15
N HIS A 52 -0.16 -6.80 -21.01
CA HIS A 52 0.47 -8.04 -21.48
C HIS A 52 0.05 -9.28 -20.68
N TYR A 53 -0.01 -9.19 -19.35
CA TYR A 53 -0.48 -10.28 -18.49
C TYR A 53 -1.90 -10.71 -18.85
N THR A 54 -2.79 -9.73 -19.09
CA THR A 54 -4.16 -9.95 -19.54
C THR A 54 -4.24 -10.66 -20.91
N LYS A 55 -3.24 -10.46 -21.79
CA LYS A 55 -3.18 -11.07 -23.13
C LYS A 55 -2.54 -12.46 -23.13
N GLY A 56 -1.50 -12.68 -22.32
CA GLY A 56 -0.67 -13.89 -22.32
C GLY A 56 -1.31 -15.14 -21.71
N GLU A 57 -2.19 -14.97 -20.72
CA GLU A 57 -2.86 -16.10 -20.06
C GLU A 57 -4.17 -16.54 -20.75
N ASN A 58 -4.36 -16.24 -22.04
CA ASN A 58 -5.54 -16.60 -22.83
C ASN A 58 -5.52 -18.03 -23.43
N ASN A 59 -4.75 -18.95 -22.85
CA ASN A 59 -4.80 -20.38 -23.20
C ASN A 59 -5.90 -21.15 -22.44
N GLY A 60 -7.13 -20.63 -22.49
CA GLY A 60 -8.35 -21.44 -22.30
C GLY A 60 -8.78 -21.80 -20.86
N ARG A 61 -8.22 -21.22 -19.79
CA ARG A 61 -8.73 -21.45 -18.43
C ARG A 61 -9.07 -20.14 -17.69
N THR A 62 -10.36 -20.01 -17.39
CA THR A 62 -11.00 -19.19 -16.34
C THR A 62 -10.57 -17.71 -16.23
N MET A 63 -11.18 -16.85 -17.05
CA MET A 63 -11.20 -15.38 -16.86
C MET A 63 -12.01 -14.91 -15.62
N ARG A 64 -12.56 -15.81 -14.79
CA ARG A 64 -13.45 -15.42 -13.67
C ARG A 64 -12.73 -14.71 -12.52
N SER A 65 -11.40 -14.84 -12.37
CA SER A 65 -10.66 -14.20 -11.28
C SER A 65 -9.95 -12.89 -11.67
N ARG A 66 -9.81 -12.58 -12.97
CA ARG A 66 -8.94 -11.46 -13.43
C ARG A 66 -9.61 -10.10 -13.53
N PHE A 67 -10.94 -10.04 -13.50
CA PHE A 67 -11.67 -8.77 -13.45
C PHE A 67 -11.79 -8.21 -12.02
N GLY A 68 -10.93 -8.66 -11.09
CA GLY A 68 -10.86 -8.16 -9.71
C GLY A 68 -9.49 -7.57 -9.35
N GLU A 69 -8.49 -7.65 -10.23
CA GLU A 69 -7.09 -7.31 -9.91
C GLU A 69 -6.72 -5.85 -10.23
N SER A 70 -7.67 -4.92 -10.35
CA SER A 70 -7.33 -3.55 -10.80
C SER A 70 -6.89 -2.62 -9.68
N SER A 71 -7.39 -2.79 -8.46
CA SER A 71 -6.77 -2.19 -7.27
C SER A 71 -5.49 -2.93 -6.90
N ASP A 72 -5.47 -4.26 -7.07
CA ASP A 72 -4.28 -5.08 -6.85
C ASP A 72 -3.15 -4.73 -7.83
N SER A 73 -3.43 -4.34 -9.08
CA SER A 73 -2.40 -3.93 -10.04
C SER A 73 -1.75 -2.60 -9.66
N TRP A 74 -2.54 -1.61 -9.22
CA TRP A 74 -2.01 -0.35 -8.69
C TRP A 74 -1.31 -0.52 -7.35
N TYR A 75 -1.86 -1.35 -6.47
CA TYR A 75 -1.22 -1.69 -5.21
C TYR A 75 0.10 -2.41 -5.46
N ASN A 76 0.14 -3.37 -6.37
CA ASN A 76 1.36 -4.08 -6.75
C ASN A 76 2.35 -3.14 -7.42
N LEU A 77 1.91 -2.18 -8.24
CA LEU A 77 2.81 -1.17 -8.81
C LEU A 77 3.53 -0.38 -7.71
N ILE A 78 2.81 0.03 -6.67
CA ILE A 78 3.41 0.84 -5.60
C ILE A 78 4.11 0.02 -4.52
N THR A 79 4.00 -1.32 -4.54
CA THR A 79 4.58 -2.20 -3.50
C THR A 79 5.46 -3.31 -4.04
N ARG A 80 5.67 -3.41 -5.36
CA ARG A 80 6.49 -4.44 -5.99
C ARG A 80 7.46 -3.83 -6.96
N GLU A 81 8.57 -4.51 -7.07
CA GLU A 81 9.53 -4.30 -8.11
C GLU A 81 8.96 -4.74 -9.46
N ASP A 82 9.38 -4.03 -10.51
CA ASP A 82 9.17 -4.45 -11.88
C ASP A 82 9.74 -5.86 -12.11
N PRO A 83 8.94 -6.83 -12.61
CA PRO A 83 9.41 -8.21 -12.78
C PRO A 83 10.59 -8.38 -13.74
N ASP A 84 10.75 -7.51 -14.75
CA ASP A 84 11.87 -7.63 -15.69
C ASP A 84 13.14 -7.11 -15.04
N ASP A 85 13.05 -5.98 -14.33
CA ASP A 85 14.16 -5.43 -13.53
C ASP A 85 14.57 -6.45 -12.45
N TRP A 86 13.60 -7.12 -11.81
CA TRP A 86 13.82 -8.18 -10.83
C TRP A 86 14.48 -9.39 -11.47
N GLU A 87 13.96 -9.88 -12.60
CA GLU A 87 14.54 -11.00 -13.34
C GLU A 87 15.96 -10.68 -13.82
N GLU A 88 16.25 -9.44 -14.21
CA GLU A 88 17.58 -9.00 -14.62
C GLU A 88 18.56 -9.03 -13.44
N ARG A 89 18.17 -8.48 -12.28
CA ARG A 89 19.00 -8.50 -11.07
C ARG A 89 19.22 -9.90 -10.52
N HIS A 90 18.19 -10.74 -10.60
CA HIS A 90 18.22 -12.11 -10.08
C HIS A 90 18.51 -13.17 -11.15
N LYS A 91 18.91 -12.77 -12.37
CA LYS A 91 19.15 -13.68 -13.52
C LYS A 91 20.21 -14.75 -13.24
N ASN A 92 21.13 -14.45 -12.32
CA ASN A 92 22.20 -15.35 -11.90
C ASN A 92 21.87 -16.13 -10.60
N THR A 93 20.73 -15.87 -9.99
CA THR A 93 20.24 -16.52 -8.77
C THR A 93 19.51 -17.81 -9.18
N LYS A 94 20.25 -18.93 -9.25
CA LYS A 94 19.74 -20.23 -9.77
C LYS A 94 18.66 -20.91 -8.92
N SER A 95 18.52 -20.47 -7.68
CA SER A 95 17.51 -20.88 -6.70
C SER A 95 17.45 -19.77 -5.67
N PHE A 96 16.25 -19.34 -5.28
CA PHE A 96 16.09 -18.58 -4.05
C PHE A 96 16.25 -19.57 -2.90
N ASP A 97 17.48 -20.02 -2.68
CA ASP A 97 17.88 -20.73 -1.47
C ASP A 97 17.94 -19.70 -0.34
N VAL A 98 16.78 -19.09 -0.04
CA VAL A 98 16.62 -18.25 1.13
C VAL A 98 16.44 -19.21 2.29
N GLU A 99 17.46 -19.27 3.13
CA GLU A 99 17.39 -20.04 4.35
C GLU A 99 16.18 -19.57 5.17
N PRO A 100 15.42 -20.51 5.78
CA PRO A 100 14.37 -20.16 6.73
C PRO A 100 14.88 -19.13 7.74
N GLN A 101 14.20 -17.98 7.79
CA GLN A 101 14.55 -16.93 8.72
C GLN A 101 14.17 -17.33 10.15
N ASP A 102 15.12 -17.20 11.09
CA ASP A 102 14.87 -17.48 12.50
C ASP A 102 14.41 -16.20 13.23
N TYR A 103 13.11 -16.12 13.46
CA TYR A 103 12.51 -15.07 14.29
C TYR A 103 12.19 -15.55 15.71
N ALA A 104 12.62 -16.77 16.08
CA ALA A 104 12.21 -17.40 17.33
C ALA A 104 12.60 -16.58 18.56
N PRO A 105 13.83 -16.04 18.69
CA PRO A 105 14.21 -15.28 19.87
C PRO A 105 13.31 -14.05 20.07
N LEU A 106 13.19 -13.19 19.05
CA LEU A 106 12.35 -11.99 19.11
C LEU A 106 10.90 -12.34 19.44
N GLN A 107 10.30 -13.26 18.68
CA GLN A 107 8.86 -13.49 18.78
C GLN A 107 8.46 -14.23 20.07
N LEU A 108 9.26 -15.21 20.48
CA LEU A 108 9.00 -15.94 21.72
C LEU A 108 9.23 -15.07 22.95
N ASN A 109 10.25 -14.22 22.97
CA ASN A 109 10.56 -13.39 24.13
C ASN A 109 9.46 -12.35 24.39
N VAL A 110 9.02 -11.65 23.35
CA VAL A 110 7.91 -10.69 23.45
C VAL A 110 6.60 -11.39 23.86
N PHE A 111 6.29 -12.54 23.25
CA PHE A 111 5.11 -13.31 23.64
C PHE A 111 5.16 -13.78 25.10
N LYS A 112 6.31 -14.28 25.57
CA LYS A 112 6.49 -14.76 26.96
C LYS A 112 6.34 -13.62 27.97
N ALA A 113 6.94 -12.47 27.69
CA ALA A 113 6.78 -11.28 28.54
C ALA A 113 5.31 -10.87 28.66
N TRP A 114 4.60 -10.81 27.53
CA TRP A 114 3.18 -10.53 27.50
C TRP A 114 2.33 -11.59 28.22
N ARG A 115 2.60 -12.87 28.00
CA ARG A 115 1.91 -13.99 28.66
C ARG A 115 2.02 -13.87 30.19
N ILE A 116 3.20 -13.56 30.70
CA ILE A 116 3.41 -13.35 32.15
C ILE A 116 2.56 -12.18 32.65
N ASN A 117 2.50 -11.07 31.90
CA ASN A 117 1.67 -9.93 32.24
C ASN A 117 0.17 -10.29 32.26
N MET A 118 -0.33 -10.93 31.19
CA MET A 118 -1.71 -11.41 31.08
C MET A 118 -2.12 -12.32 32.23
N LEU A 119 -1.27 -13.29 32.60
CA LEU A 119 -1.56 -14.22 33.69
C LEU A 119 -1.54 -13.54 35.07
N ARG A 120 -0.71 -12.51 35.24
CA ARG A 120 -0.61 -11.76 36.49
C ARG A 120 -1.76 -10.76 36.66
N HIS A 121 -2.18 -10.11 35.57
CA HIS A 121 -3.09 -8.97 35.58
C HIS A 121 -4.45 -9.26 34.93
N GLY A 122 -4.70 -10.48 34.47
CA GLY A 122 -5.89 -10.86 33.71
C GLY A 122 -7.20 -10.48 34.41
N ALA A 123 -7.30 -10.62 35.74
CA ALA A 123 -8.47 -10.19 36.50
C ALA A 123 -8.71 -8.67 36.43
N SER A 124 -7.65 -7.86 36.51
CA SER A 124 -7.74 -6.41 36.36
C SER A 124 -8.08 -6.00 34.93
N MET A 125 -7.59 -6.72 33.93
CA MET A 125 -7.94 -6.48 32.53
C MET A 125 -9.40 -6.80 32.23
N ILE A 126 -9.90 -7.92 32.76
CA ILE A 126 -11.33 -8.28 32.67
C ILE A 126 -12.18 -7.19 33.33
N ALA A 127 -11.79 -6.73 34.52
CA ALA A 127 -12.51 -5.66 35.23
C ALA A 127 -12.47 -4.31 34.47
N ALA A 128 -11.38 -4.00 33.76
CA ALA A 128 -11.30 -2.83 32.88
C ALA A 128 -12.21 -2.98 31.66
N ALA A 129 -12.26 -4.16 31.06
CA ALA A 129 -13.18 -4.48 29.97
C ALA A 129 -14.66 -4.42 30.40
N GLU A 130 -14.98 -4.70 31.67
CA GLU A 130 -16.32 -4.49 32.24
C GLU A 130 -16.71 -3.00 32.38
N GLN A 131 -15.77 -2.07 32.17
CA GLN A 131 -16.00 -0.63 32.21
C GLN A 131 -15.95 0.01 30.82
N SER A 132 -15.81 -0.78 29.75
CA SER A 132 -15.76 -0.27 28.38
C SER A 132 -17.15 0.17 27.86
N GLU A 133 -17.21 0.64 26.62
CA GLU A 133 -18.46 1.01 25.96
C GLU A 133 -19.39 -0.19 25.69
N ASP A 134 -18.84 -1.41 25.55
CA ASP A 134 -19.58 -2.67 25.44
C ASP A 134 -19.10 -3.71 26.48
N PRO A 135 -19.46 -3.53 27.77
CA PRO A 135 -18.91 -4.31 28.88
C PRO A 135 -19.09 -5.82 28.74
N GLY A 136 -20.26 -6.25 28.25
CA GLY A 136 -20.59 -7.67 28.16
C GLY A 136 -19.74 -8.39 27.12
N ARG A 137 -19.59 -7.77 25.94
CA ARG A 137 -18.79 -8.32 24.86
C ARG A 137 -17.30 -8.32 25.19
N ASP A 138 -16.78 -7.21 25.70
CA ASP A 138 -15.34 -7.02 25.89
C ASP A 138 -14.83 -7.86 27.06
N SER A 139 -15.57 -7.93 28.16
CA SER A 139 -15.20 -8.78 29.30
C SER A 139 -15.25 -10.27 28.97
N ASP A 140 -16.25 -10.73 28.22
CA ASP A 140 -16.32 -12.12 27.76
C ASP A 140 -15.23 -12.46 26.75
N HIS A 141 -14.88 -11.52 25.87
CA HIS A 141 -13.73 -11.67 24.97
C HIS A 141 -12.44 -11.83 25.76
N MET A 142 -12.22 -10.98 26.76
CA MET A 142 -10.99 -11.01 27.55
C MET A 142 -10.89 -12.24 28.46
N ARG A 143 -12.01 -12.69 29.04
CA ARG A 143 -12.07 -13.98 29.75
C ARG A 143 -11.64 -15.15 28.87
N LYS A 144 -12.08 -15.18 27.60
CA LYS A 144 -11.69 -16.22 26.64
C LYS A 144 -10.20 -16.17 26.32
N VAL A 145 -9.63 -14.98 26.15
CA VAL A 145 -8.19 -14.81 25.89
C VAL A 145 -7.38 -15.28 27.09
N VAL A 146 -7.72 -14.87 28.31
CA VAL A 146 -7.01 -15.29 29.54
C VAL A 146 -7.10 -16.81 29.71
N ALA A 147 -8.30 -17.40 29.58
CA ALA A 147 -8.49 -18.85 29.70
C ALA A 147 -7.71 -19.64 28.64
N ALA A 148 -7.63 -19.14 27.40
CA ALA A 148 -6.82 -19.73 26.34
C ALA A 148 -5.32 -19.71 26.68
N ILE A 149 -4.82 -18.62 27.24
CA ILE A 149 -3.42 -18.49 27.67
C ILE A 149 -3.08 -19.37 28.88
N GLU A 150 -4.00 -19.46 29.85
CA GLU A 150 -3.85 -20.33 31.04
C GLU A 150 -3.81 -21.81 30.67
N SER A 151 -4.61 -22.22 29.70
CA SER A 151 -4.70 -23.62 29.26
C SER A 151 -3.62 -24.02 28.24
N SER A 152 -3.01 -23.05 27.55
CA SER A 152 -1.93 -23.31 26.60
C SER A 152 -0.57 -23.43 27.30
N PRO A 153 0.25 -24.44 26.95
CA PRO A 153 1.63 -24.50 27.43
C PRO A 153 2.42 -23.29 26.94
N GLU A 154 3.46 -22.90 27.69
CA GLU A 154 4.37 -21.85 27.22
C GLU A 154 5.16 -22.34 26.00
N PRO A 155 5.13 -21.61 24.86
CA PRO A 155 5.81 -22.05 23.65
C PRO A 155 7.32 -21.91 23.79
N THR A 156 8.03 -22.92 23.28
CA THR A 156 9.49 -23.00 23.20
C THR A 156 10.01 -22.83 21.77
N THR A 157 9.14 -22.96 20.77
CA THR A 157 9.45 -22.81 19.34
C THR A 157 8.44 -21.90 18.64
N LEU A 158 8.82 -21.33 17.49
CA LEU A 158 7.89 -20.55 16.64
C LEU A 158 6.67 -21.38 16.21
N ASP A 159 6.86 -22.66 15.92
CA ASP A 159 5.76 -23.52 15.48
C ASP A 159 4.74 -23.75 16.60
N GLU A 160 5.18 -23.89 17.85
CA GLU A 160 4.28 -23.96 19.01
C GLU A 160 3.54 -22.64 19.22
N LEU A 161 4.21 -21.48 19.07
CA LEU A 161 3.56 -20.17 19.15
C LEU A 161 2.50 -20.00 18.06
N ARG A 162 2.83 -20.36 16.82
CA ARG A 162 1.88 -20.35 15.69
C ARG A 162 0.71 -21.28 15.91
N ASP A 163 0.93 -22.44 16.49
CA ASP A 163 -0.14 -23.39 16.83
C ASP A 163 -1.12 -22.83 17.87
N ILE A 164 -0.62 -22.09 18.88
CA ILE A 164 -1.48 -21.35 19.82
C ILE A 164 -2.35 -20.35 19.06
N TYR A 165 -1.74 -19.53 18.20
CA TYR A 165 -2.49 -18.52 17.44
C TYR A 165 -3.50 -19.13 16.46
N ARG A 166 -3.17 -20.26 15.81
CA ARG A 166 -4.07 -21.04 14.94
C ARG A 166 -5.32 -21.50 15.67
N LYS A 167 -5.11 -22.09 16.86
CA LYS A 167 -6.19 -22.64 17.68
C LYS A 167 -7.02 -21.54 18.32
N GLU A 168 -6.38 -20.43 18.68
CA GLU A 168 -6.97 -19.34 19.45
C GLU A 168 -6.74 -17.99 18.76
N TRP A 169 -7.52 -17.72 17.70
CA TRP A 169 -7.38 -16.47 16.92
C TRP A 169 -7.49 -15.19 17.75
N ARG A 170 -8.18 -15.24 18.90
CA ARG A 170 -8.28 -14.09 19.84
C ARG A 170 -6.95 -13.80 20.51
N VAL A 171 -6.20 -14.85 20.86
CA VAL A 171 -4.84 -14.71 21.39
C VAL A 171 -3.93 -14.05 20.36
N ASN A 172 -4.07 -14.43 19.08
CA ASN A 172 -3.37 -13.74 17.99
C ASN A 172 -3.75 -12.27 17.97
N LYS A 173 -5.05 -11.93 17.97
CA LYS A 173 -5.50 -10.54 17.88
C LYS A 173 -5.02 -9.66 19.04
N GLU A 174 -5.02 -10.16 20.27
CA GLU A 174 -4.68 -9.38 21.47
C GLU A 174 -3.18 -9.33 21.78
N SER A 175 -2.40 -10.26 21.24
CA SER A 175 -0.97 -10.32 21.54
C SER A 175 -0.21 -9.13 20.92
N PRO A 176 0.88 -8.67 21.57
CA PRO A 176 1.84 -7.72 21.01
C PRO A 176 2.49 -8.22 19.73
N ILE A 177 2.50 -9.54 19.51
CA ILE A 177 2.84 -10.14 18.23
C ILE A 177 1.58 -10.74 17.64
N HIS A 178 1.29 -10.40 16.39
CA HIS A 178 0.18 -11.04 15.69
C HIS A 178 0.43 -11.19 14.20
N TYR A 179 -0.15 -12.22 13.63
CA TYR A 179 -0.03 -12.53 12.21
C TYR A 179 -1.28 -12.06 11.47
N GLN A 180 -1.08 -11.28 10.41
CA GLN A 180 -2.16 -10.85 9.51
C GLN A 180 -2.28 -11.83 8.34
N GLY A 181 -3.42 -12.50 8.19
CA GLY A 181 -3.86 -13.02 6.89
C GLY A 181 -3.95 -14.54 6.67
N SER A 182 -3.39 -15.43 7.50
CA SER A 182 -3.76 -16.87 7.53
C SER A 182 -2.81 -17.73 8.39
N LEU A 183 -3.19 -17.98 9.63
CA LEU A 183 -2.51 -19.00 10.44
C LEU A 183 -2.76 -20.43 9.88
N ASP A 184 -3.72 -20.56 8.98
CA ASP A 184 -4.34 -21.76 8.39
C ASP A 184 -3.57 -22.43 7.25
N GLY A 185 -2.33 -22.00 6.96
CA GLY A 185 -1.36 -22.82 6.22
C GLY A 185 -1.46 -22.79 4.68
N SER A 186 -2.16 -21.82 4.09
CA SER A 186 -2.18 -21.63 2.62
C SER A 186 -1.16 -20.56 2.15
N THR A 187 0.06 -21.01 1.87
CA THR A 187 1.00 -20.59 0.79
C THR A 187 1.20 -19.11 0.38
N SER A 188 1.05 -18.13 1.27
CA SER A 188 1.60 -16.78 1.04
C SER A 188 2.35 -16.26 2.27
N PRO A 189 3.57 -15.71 2.14
CA PRO A 189 4.27 -15.14 3.29
C PRO A 189 3.52 -13.92 3.79
N LEU A 190 3.19 -13.98 5.07
CA LEU A 190 2.32 -13.04 5.77
C LEU A 190 3.13 -11.91 6.38
N PHE A 191 2.43 -10.90 6.91
CA PHE A 191 3.06 -9.92 7.79
C PHE A 191 2.97 -10.39 9.24
N VAL A 192 4.10 -10.34 9.93
CA VAL A 192 4.17 -10.32 11.39
C VAL A 192 4.07 -8.87 11.81
N HIS A 193 3.16 -8.58 12.74
CA HIS A 193 3.05 -7.28 13.39
C HIS A 193 3.61 -7.37 14.80
N VAL A 194 4.42 -6.39 15.19
CA VAL A 194 4.99 -6.25 16.53
C VAL A 194 4.59 -4.88 17.08
N ILE A 195 3.80 -4.86 18.16
CA ILE A 195 3.24 -3.66 18.76
C ILE A 195 3.54 -3.63 20.27
N SER A 196 4.52 -2.84 20.69
CA SER A 196 5.03 -2.84 22.06
C SER A 196 4.04 -2.29 23.09
N LYS A 197 3.23 -1.26 22.77
CA LYS A 197 2.28 -0.68 23.75
C LYS A 197 1.14 -1.62 24.16
N ARG A 198 0.88 -2.68 23.39
CA ARG A 198 -0.04 -3.76 23.82
C ARG A 198 0.50 -4.53 25.04
N MET A 199 1.80 -4.47 25.31
CA MET A 199 2.38 -5.02 26.54
C MET A 199 1.95 -4.24 27.79
N ASP A 200 1.58 -2.96 27.65
CA ASP A 200 1.31 -2.05 28.78
C ASP A 200 -0.19 -1.72 28.97
N HIS A 201 -1.09 -2.34 28.18
CA HIS A 201 -2.53 -2.04 28.15
C HIS A 201 -2.90 -0.58 27.87
N LYS A 202 -1.95 0.20 27.33
CA LYS A 202 -2.21 1.58 26.89
C LYS A 202 -2.55 1.56 25.41
N GLU A 203 -3.51 2.40 25.03
CA GLU A 203 -3.89 2.58 23.63
C GLU A 203 -2.69 3.09 22.83
N TRP A 204 -2.54 2.56 21.61
CA TRP A 204 -1.51 2.98 20.68
C TRP A 204 -1.83 4.39 20.18
N PRO A 205 -0.89 5.37 20.24
CA PRO A 205 -1.14 6.70 19.68
C PRO A 205 -1.37 6.62 18.17
N GLY A 206 -2.24 7.45 17.61
CA GLY A 206 -2.46 7.50 16.16
C GLY A 206 -1.16 7.70 15.38
N ASN A 207 -1.02 7.00 14.26
CA ASN A 207 0.16 7.11 13.38
C ASN A 207 0.04 8.33 12.46
N THR A 208 1.14 9.06 12.28
CA THR A 208 1.23 10.20 11.35
C THR A 208 1.95 9.81 10.07
N MET A 209 2.96 8.95 10.19
CA MET A 209 3.77 8.49 9.06
C MET A 209 4.18 7.03 9.25
N ARG A 210 4.80 6.49 8.20
CA ARG A 210 5.46 5.18 8.25
C ARG A 210 6.79 5.24 7.53
N PHE A 211 7.77 4.50 8.05
CA PHE A 211 9.00 4.20 7.34
C PHE A 211 8.88 2.89 6.59
N TYR A 212 9.39 2.88 5.37
CA TYR A 212 9.63 1.73 4.53
C TYR A 212 11.09 1.34 4.66
N LEU A 213 11.34 0.16 5.20
CA LEU A 213 12.65 -0.45 5.18
C LEU A 213 12.54 -1.62 4.20
N ASN A 214 13.38 -1.61 3.16
CA ASN A 214 13.40 -2.71 2.18
C ASN A 214 14.73 -3.48 2.17
N PRO A 215 15.17 -4.01 3.32
CA PRO A 215 16.46 -4.69 3.42
C PRO A 215 16.47 -5.99 2.60
N LYS A 216 17.66 -6.61 2.52
CA LYS A 216 17.79 -7.99 2.04
C LYS A 216 17.03 -8.93 2.99
N ILE A 217 16.53 -10.04 2.46
CA ILE A 217 15.61 -10.92 3.20
C ILE A 217 16.29 -11.54 4.42
N GLU A 218 17.57 -11.86 4.28
CA GLU A 218 18.47 -12.41 5.30
C GLU A 218 18.77 -11.44 6.46
N ASP A 219 18.49 -10.14 6.31
CA ASP A 219 18.73 -9.13 7.32
C ASP A 219 17.47 -8.77 8.12
N ILE A 220 16.26 -9.14 7.64
CA ILE A 220 14.98 -8.74 8.26
C ILE A 220 14.89 -9.17 9.73
N SER A 221 15.33 -10.39 10.06
CA SER A 221 15.28 -10.91 11.43
C SER A 221 16.15 -10.09 12.39
N ARG A 222 17.37 -9.76 11.95
CA ARG A 222 18.34 -8.95 12.70
C ARG A 222 17.86 -7.51 12.86
N ILE A 223 17.38 -6.88 11.80
CA ILE A 223 16.81 -5.53 11.84
C ILE A 223 15.61 -5.47 12.78
N ALA A 224 14.68 -6.43 12.68
CA ALA A 224 13.50 -6.45 13.52
C ALA A 224 13.86 -6.61 15.01
N GLU A 225 14.83 -7.47 15.33
CA GLU A 225 15.32 -7.65 16.70
C GLU A 225 15.98 -6.37 17.22
N GLU A 226 16.88 -5.77 16.43
CA GLU A 226 17.62 -4.56 16.80
C GLU A 226 16.68 -3.37 17.02
N LEU A 227 15.71 -3.15 16.12
CA LEU A 227 14.71 -2.10 16.27
C LEU A 227 13.82 -2.33 17.50
N ALA A 228 13.42 -3.58 17.77
CA ALA A 228 12.67 -3.90 18.97
C ALA A 228 13.47 -3.60 20.24
N MET A 229 14.75 -3.99 20.29
CA MET A 229 15.62 -3.73 21.43
C MET A 229 15.88 -2.24 21.64
N ARG A 230 16.22 -1.49 20.57
CA ARG A 230 16.45 -0.04 20.63
C ARG A 230 15.20 0.70 21.08
N ALA A 231 14.05 0.40 20.48
CA ALA A 231 12.79 1.02 20.89
C ALA A 231 12.44 0.72 22.35
N MET A 232 12.66 -0.51 22.83
CA MET A 232 12.45 -0.85 24.24
C MET A 232 13.42 -0.11 25.17
N ASN A 233 14.71 -0.03 24.83
CA ASN A 233 15.72 0.64 25.64
C ASN A 233 15.50 2.16 25.73
N SER A 234 14.98 2.75 24.65
CA SER A 234 14.64 4.18 24.57
C SER A 234 13.20 4.48 25.02
N GLU A 235 12.47 3.47 25.52
CA GLU A 235 11.05 3.56 25.92
C GLU A 235 10.10 4.06 24.80
N LEU A 236 10.51 3.93 23.54
CA LEU A 236 9.74 4.35 22.38
C LEU A 236 8.57 3.37 22.12
N PRO A 237 7.34 3.86 21.90
CA PRO A 237 6.25 3.03 21.40
C PRO A 237 6.65 2.44 20.05
N LEU A 238 6.68 1.11 19.88
CA LEU A 238 6.99 0.42 18.61
C LEU A 238 5.75 -0.22 18.00
N ASN A 239 5.48 0.09 16.74
CA ASN A 239 4.52 -0.60 15.90
C ASN A 239 5.20 -0.83 14.56
N MET A 240 5.59 -2.06 14.30
CA MET A 240 6.20 -2.42 13.03
C MET A 240 5.52 -3.66 12.46
N LYS A 241 5.60 -3.80 11.15
CA LYS A 241 5.25 -5.05 10.48
C LYS A 241 6.36 -5.46 9.53
N PHE A 242 6.59 -6.75 9.40
CA PHE A 242 7.55 -7.28 8.43
C PHE A 242 7.07 -8.60 7.84
N LYS A 243 7.55 -8.91 6.64
CA LYS A 243 7.25 -10.16 5.95
C LYS A 243 7.85 -11.36 6.67
N ASP A 244 7.02 -12.36 6.96
CA ASP A 244 7.43 -13.63 7.54
C ASP A 244 7.94 -14.58 6.44
N TYR A 245 9.26 -14.73 6.40
CA TYR A 245 9.95 -15.61 5.45
C TYR A 245 10.39 -16.95 6.06
N SER A 246 10.03 -17.23 7.31
CA SER A 246 10.51 -18.43 8.03
C SER A 246 9.95 -19.76 7.47
N THR A 247 8.88 -19.72 6.67
CA THR A 247 8.24 -20.92 6.09
C THR A 247 8.56 -21.11 4.61
N LEU A 248 9.37 -20.23 4.00
CA LEU A 248 9.62 -20.27 2.56
C LEU A 248 10.54 -21.39 2.08
N GLY A 249 11.22 -22.09 2.99
CA GLY A 249 12.11 -23.21 2.65
C GLY A 249 11.42 -24.54 2.34
N THR A 250 10.08 -24.65 2.41
CA THR A 250 9.38 -25.95 2.33
C THR A 250 8.52 -26.18 1.09
N GLU A 251 8.14 -25.14 0.34
CA GLU A 251 7.34 -25.26 -0.89
C GLU A 251 7.74 -24.17 -1.91
N THR A 252 7.42 -24.39 -3.20
CA THR A 252 7.81 -23.55 -4.34
C THR A 252 7.75 -22.06 -4.01
N PRO A 253 8.87 -21.31 -4.10
CA PRO A 253 8.92 -19.90 -3.72
C PRO A 253 7.90 -19.11 -4.52
N ASN A 254 6.97 -18.46 -3.81
CA ASN A 254 6.05 -17.53 -4.43
C ASN A 254 6.84 -16.28 -4.85
N VAL A 255 7.20 -16.17 -6.13
CA VAL A 255 7.98 -15.04 -6.69
C VAL A 255 7.38 -13.68 -6.30
N ASP A 256 6.05 -13.61 -6.20
CA ASP A 256 5.30 -12.42 -5.79
C ASP A 256 5.53 -11.98 -4.34
N ALA A 257 6.15 -12.83 -3.53
CA ALA A 257 6.55 -12.46 -2.19
C ALA A 257 7.96 -11.89 -2.11
N PHE A 258 8.84 -12.32 -3.02
CA PHE A 258 10.23 -11.89 -3.07
C PHE A 258 10.39 -10.53 -3.74
N ASN A 259 9.49 -10.21 -4.69
CA ASN A 259 9.50 -8.94 -5.41
C ASN A 259 8.82 -7.78 -4.67
N ARG A 260 8.31 -7.99 -3.44
CA ARG A 260 7.70 -6.91 -2.66
C ARG A 260 8.77 -5.94 -2.13
N LEU A 261 8.49 -4.66 -2.27
CA LEU A 261 9.29 -3.54 -1.79
C LEU A 261 8.88 -3.10 -0.38
N ASP A 262 7.71 -3.50 0.09
CA ASP A 262 7.21 -3.22 1.44
C ASP A 262 7.49 -4.37 2.42
N LYS A 263 8.74 -4.86 2.43
CA LYS A 263 9.15 -6.00 3.27
C LYS A 263 9.04 -5.68 4.76
N MET A 264 9.32 -4.45 5.16
CA MET A 264 9.23 -4.01 6.55
C MET A 264 8.74 -2.57 6.65
N LEU A 265 7.68 -2.34 7.43
CA LEU A 265 7.17 -1.01 7.75
C LEU A 265 7.26 -0.72 9.24
N VAL A 266 7.67 0.49 9.60
CA VAL A 266 7.63 1.00 10.98
C VAL A 266 6.65 2.16 11.01
N TYR A 267 5.62 2.06 11.85
CA TYR A 267 4.57 3.06 11.99
C TYR A 267 4.94 4.04 13.11
N ILE A 268 4.93 5.32 12.76
CA ILE A 268 5.42 6.38 13.63
C ILE A 268 4.23 7.08 14.28
N PRO A 269 4.13 7.08 15.62
CA PRO A 269 3.10 7.81 16.32
C PRO A 269 3.36 9.32 16.30
N ASN A 270 2.28 10.10 16.33
CA ASN A 270 2.35 11.56 16.40
C ASN A 270 3.23 12.04 17.56
N GLY A 271 4.21 12.91 17.26
CA GLY A 271 5.10 13.53 18.23
C GLY A 271 6.32 12.70 18.61
N TYR A 272 6.64 11.67 17.81
CA TYR A 272 7.85 10.83 17.96
C TYR A 272 8.69 10.80 16.68
N GLU A 273 8.41 11.68 15.71
CA GLU A 273 9.03 11.67 14.39
C GLU A 273 10.55 11.78 14.47
N ASP A 274 11.06 12.77 15.22
CA ASP A 274 12.49 13.02 15.35
C ASP A 274 13.23 11.85 16.03
N GLU A 275 12.66 11.29 17.10
CA GLU A 275 13.27 10.16 17.81
C GLU A 275 13.34 8.89 16.95
N TYR A 276 12.38 8.71 16.06
CA TYR A 276 12.38 7.61 15.12
C TYR A 276 13.36 7.81 13.97
N VAL A 277 13.51 9.04 13.48
CA VAL A 277 14.55 9.40 12.50
C VAL A 277 15.93 9.12 13.10
N ASP A 278 16.20 9.57 14.33
CA ASP A 278 17.46 9.30 15.04
C ASP A 278 17.69 7.78 15.20
N LEU A 279 16.66 7.03 15.60
CA LEU A 279 16.75 5.57 15.75
C LEU A 279 17.07 4.85 14.43
N ILE A 280 16.57 5.34 13.29
CA ILE A 280 16.91 4.81 11.97
C ILE A 280 18.34 5.17 11.58
N TYR A 281 18.77 6.42 11.77
CA TYR A 281 20.15 6.83 11.46
C TYR A 281 21.16 6.06 12.31
N ASP A 282 20.90 5.90 13.61
CA ASP A 282 21.75 5.10 14.49
C ASP A 282 21.85 3.64 14.02
N LEU A 283 20.74 3.07 13.53
CA LEU A 283 20.72 1.71 13.00
C LEU A 283 21.54 1.59 11.71
N GLN A 284 21.47 2.58 10.84
CA GLN A 284 22.24 2.63 9.59
C GLN A 284 23.73 2.89 9.82
N ASP A 285 24.07 3.74 10.77
CA ASP A 285 25.46 4.02 11.13
C ASP A 285 26.15 2.77 11.68
N ASP A 286 25.43 1.96 12.46
CA ASP A 286 25.94 0.71 13.00
C ASP A 286 25.95 -0.43 11.97
N HIS A 287 24.99 -0.44 11.05
CA HIS A 287 24.77 -1.52 10.07
C HIS A 287 24.42 -1.01 8.67
N PRO A 288 25.33 -0.29 7.99
CA PRO A 288 25.05 0.26 6.67
C PRO A 288 24.78 -0.85 5.64
N GLU A 289 25.42 -2.01 5.79
CA GLU A 289 25.34 -3.13 4.86
C GLU A 289 23.93 -3.75 4.73
N TRP A 290 23.07 -3.50 5.72
CA TRP A 290 21.68 -3.97 5.74
C TRP A 290 20.77 -3.16 4.79
N PHE A 291 21.20 -1.96 4.40
CA PHE A 291 20.43 -1.02 3.58
C PHE A 291 21.03 -0.80 2.20
N GLU A 292 22.31 -1.15 1.99
CA GLU A 292 22.98 -1.05 0.69
C GLU A 292 22.18 -1.67 -0.47
N ASP A 293 22.11 -0.94 -1.59
CA ASP A 293 21.41 -1.32 -2.82
C ASP A 293 19.89 -1.60 -2.66
N SER A 294 19.30 -1.20 -1.53
CA SER A 294 17.88 -1.42 -1.27
C SER A 294 17.02 -0.47 -2.12
N ILE A 295 16.01 -1.03 -2.76
CA ILE A 295 15.09 -0.25 -3.59
C ILE A 295 13.85 0.11 -2.82
N LEU A 296 13.49 1.38 -2.88
CA LEU A 296 12.33 1.89 -2.19
C LEU A 296 11.06 1.76 -3.04
N PRO A 297 9.89 1.55 -2.41
CA PRO A 297 8.61 1.71 -3.08
C PRO A 297 8.49 3.06 -3.79
N PRO A 298 7.91 3.13 -4.99
CA PRO A 298 7.76 4.36 -5.78
C PRO A 298 6.70 5.33 -5.23
N MET A 299 6.40 5.29 -3.94
CA MET A 299 5.44 6.20 -3.29
C MET A 299 5.95 6.66 -1.90
N CYS A 300 7.19 6.33 -1.53
CA CYS A 300 7.85 6.88 -0.35
C CYS A 300 9.00 7.83 -0.72
N GLU A 301 9.17 8.85 0.11
CA GLU A 301 10.24 9.84 -0.01
C GLU A 301 11.50 9.21 0.58
N GLU A 302 12.60 9.24 -0.15
CA GLU A 302 13.86 8.71 0.37
C GLU A 302 14.34 9.60 1.53
N LEU A 303 14.37 9.02 2.74
CA LEU A 303 14.93 9.67 3.92
C LEU A 303 16.46 9.50 3.95
N THR A 304 16.92 8.31 3.55
CA THR A 304 18.30 7.85 3.58
C THR A 304 18.38 6.54 2.78
N GLU A 305 19.58 6.06 2.45
CA GLU A 305 19.76 4.89 1.59
C GLU A 305 18.93 3.70 2.10
N GLY A 306 18.05 3.15 1.25
CA GLY A 306 17.23 1.99 1.60
C GLY A 306 16.12 2.22 2.63
N VAL A 307 15.89 3.47 3.08
CA VAL A 307 14.77 3.84 3.95
C VAL A 307 13.94 4.99 3.35
N GLY A 308 12.66 4.70 3.14
CA GLY A 308 11.70 5.67 2.66
C GLY A 308 10.70 6.08 3.73
N VAL A 309 10.11 7.26 3.63
CA VAL A 309 9.03 7.76 4.50
C VAL A 309 7.77 8.03 3.70
N MET A 310 6.62 7.82 4.32
CA MET A 310 5.33 8.15 3.71
C MET A 310 4.31 8.49 4.79
N ASP A 311 3.49 9.50 4.54
CA ASP A 311 2.37 9.83 5.43
C ASP A 311 1.36 8.68 5.52
N GLU A 312 0.85 8.52 6.74
CA GLU A 312 -0.28 7.64 6.97
C GLU A 312 -1.61 8.23 6.49
N ALA A 313 -2.56 7.34 6.26
CA ALA A 313 -3.92 7.76 5.91
C ALA A 313 -4.56 8.49 7.11
N THR A 314 -4.95 9.75 6.91
CA THR A 314 -5.68 10.50 7.95
C THR A 314 -7.11 9.96 8.11
N PRO A 315 -7.79 10.27 9.24
CA PRO A 315 -9.20 9.92 9.41
C PRO A 315 -10.11 10.48 8.31
N GLU A 316 -9.84 11.71 7.83
CA GLU A 316 -10.60 12.35 6.75
C GLU A 316 -10.39 11.64 5.42
N GLN A 317 -9.14 11.28 5.11
CA GLN A 317 -8.79 10.49 3.93
C GLN A 317 -9.46 9.11 3.97
N SER A 318 -9.46 8.46 5.14
CA SER A 318 -10.13 7.18 5.37
C SER A 318 -11.65 7.30 5.21
N ALA A 319 -12.26 8.41 5.64
CA ALA A 319 -13.69 8.66 5.47
C ALA A 319 -14.07 8.79 3.98
N ILE A 320 -13.28 9.53 3.17
CA ILE A 320 -13.47 9.62 1.72
C ILE A 320 -13.41 8.22 1.08
N TYR A 321 -12.48 7.38 1.51
CA TYR A 321 -12.38 6.00 1.04
C TYR A 321 -13.60 5.17 1.44
N SER A 322 -14.00 5.18 2.71
CA SER A 322 -15.15 4.42 3.21
C SER A 322 -16.47 4.87 2.59
N GLU A 323 -16.63 6.15 2.23
CA GLU A 323 -17.81 6.61 1.48
C GLU A 323 -17.91 5.95 0.10
N ARG A 324 -16.77 5.75 -0.56
CA ARG A 324 -16.68 5.08 -1.85
C ARG A 324 -16.75 3.56 -1.75
N PHE A 325 -16.17 2.99 -0.70
CA PHE A 325 -16.11 1.56 -0.44
C PHE A 325 -16.74 1.25 0.93
N PRO A 326 -18.08 1.36 1.07
CA PRO A 326 -18.78 1.26 2.36
C PRO A 326 -18.75 -0.13 2.99
N ARG A 327 -18.16 -1.11 2.30
CA ARG A 327 -17.96 -2.48 2.80
C ARG A 327 -16.55 -2.70 3.37
N GLU A 328 -15.68 -1.70 3.27
CA GLU A 328 -14.29 -1.77 3.72
C GLU A 328 -14.07 -0.88 4.95
N ASP A 329 -13.37 -1.43 5.95
CA ASP A 329 -13.04 -0.74 7.20
C ASP A 329 -11.80 0.15 7.00
N GLY A 330 -12.02 1.31 6.37
CA GLY A 330 -10.98 2.31 6.10
C GLY A 330 -9.95 1.86 5.06
N ALA A 331 -8.97 2.72 4.78
CA ALA A 331 -7.90 2.45 3.83
C ALA A 331 -6.54 2.42 4.51
N SER A 332 -5.69 1.46 4.16
CA SER A 332 -4.26 1.66 4.31
C SER A 332 -3.78 2.77 3.37
N ALA A 333 -2.71 3.47 3.72
CA ALA A 333 -2.17 4.54 2.87
C ALA A 333 -1.76 4.06 1.46
N ASN A 334 -1.42 2.78 1.29
CA ASN A 334 -1.15 2.19 -0.02
C ASN A 334 -2.43 1.98 -0.82
N GLN A 335 -3.50 1.47 -0.20
CA GLN A 335 -4.80 1.35 -0.87
C GLN A 335 -5.32 2.71 -1.32
N LEU A 336 -5.20 3.73 -0.46
CA LEU A 336 -5.66 5.07 -0.78
C LEU A 336 -4.92 5.67 -1.98
N ARG A 337 -3.59 5.56 -2.00
CA ARG A 337 -2.76 6.00 -3.15
C ARG A 337 -3.04 5.19 -4.41
N ALA A 338 -3.23 3.87 -4.29
CA ALA A 338 -3.56 3.02 -5.43
C ALA A 338 -4.89 3.42 -6.09
N VAL A 339 -5.94 3.68 -5.29
CA VAL A 339 -7.24 4.15 -5.83
C VAL A 339 -7.12 5.56 -6.40
N MET A 340 -6.37 6.45 -5.75
CA MET A 340 -6.12 7.80 -6.27
C MET A 340 -5.46 7.76 -7.65
N LEU A 341 -4.44 6.92 -7.83
CA LEU A 341 -3.78 6.71 -9.13
C LEU A 341 -4.74 6.10 -10.15
N GLN A 342 -5.56 5.12 -9.76
CA GLN A 342 -6.59 4.58 -10.63
C GLN A 342 -7.52 5.66 -11.19
N ASP A 343 -7.99 6.58 -10.33
CA ASP A 343 -8.87 7.68 -10.75
C ASP A 343 -8.17 8.67 -11.68
N ALA A 344 -6.96 9.09 -11.30
CA ALA A 344 -6.17 10.01 -12.11
C ALA A 344 -5.94 9.43 -13.51
N TRP A 345 -5.80 8.11 -13.63
CA TRP A 345 -5.51 7.45 -14.89
C TRP A 345 -6.72 7.40 -15.81
N THR A 346 -7.91 7.16 -15.25
CA THR A 346 -9.15 7.27 -16.01
C THR A 346 -9.31 8.70 -16.57
N ASP A 347 -9.01 9.74 -15.78
CA ASP A 347 -9.10 11.14 -16.25
C ASP A 347 -7.98 11.50 -17.28
N ILE A 348 -6.78 10.92 -17.14
CA ILE A 348 -5.69 11.07 -18.12
C ILE A 348 -6.09 10.49 -19.47
N VAL A 349 -6.61 9.25 -19.50
CA VAL A 349 -7.03 8.58 -20.74
C VAL A 349 -8.08 9.41 -21.47
N LYS A 350 -9.10 9.87 -20.73
CA LYS A 350 -10.14 10.75 -21.25
C LYS A 350 -9.54 12.01 -21.89
N SER A 351 -8.67 12.70 -21.16
CA SER A 351 -8.08 13.97 -21.61
C SER A 351 -7.16 13.78 -22.82
N LEU A 352 -6.43 12.66 -22.90
CA LEU A 352 -5.59 12.34 -24.05
C LEU A 352 -6.43 12.00 -25.29
N ILE A 353 -7.56 11.30 -25.13
CA ILE A 353 -8.50 11.04 -26.23
C ILE A 353 -9.10 12.35 -26.75
N GLU A 354 -9.48 13.28 -25.86
CA GLU A 354 -10.02 14.60 -26.25
C GLU A 354 -8.97 15.47 -26.96
N LYS A 355 -7.73 15.46 -26.45
CA LYS A 355 -6.65 16.26 -27.00
C LYS A 355 -6.15 15.70 -28.34
N TYR A 356 -6.18 14.38 -28.52
CA TYR A 356 -5.66 13.69 -29.69
C TYR A 356 -6.74 12.79 -30.34
N PRO A 357 -7.86 13.34 -30.83
CA PRO A 357 -9.03 12.57 -31.25
C PRO A 357 -8.79 11.70 -32.49
N ASP A 358 -7.92 12.17 -33.39
CA ASP A 358 -7.56 11.48 -34.63
C ASP A 358 -6.28 10.64 -34.50
N GLN A 359 -5.61 10.69 -33.34
CA GLN A 359 -4.41 9.92 -33.11
C GLN A 359 -4.76 8.44 -33.05
N LYS A 360 -3.99 7.67 -33.80
CA LYS A 360 -4.15 6.23 -33.90
C LYS A 360 -3.09 5.51 -33.10
N ASP A 361 -3.47 4.36 -32.57
CA ASP A 361 -2.52 3.40 -32.04
C ASP A 361 -1.77 2.69 -33.17
N LYS A 362 -0.89 1.76 -32.80
CA LYS A 362 -0.09 0.96 -33.74
C LYS A 362 -0.93 0.08 -34.68
N ASP A 363 -2.16 -0.26 -34.29
CA ASP A 363 -3.07 -1.13 -35.03
C ASP A 363 -4.01 -0.32 -35.94
N GLY A 364 -3.89 1.02 -35.94
CA GLY A 364 -4.59 1.92 -36.84
C GLY A 364 -5.97 2.37 -36.36
N GLU A 365 -6.34 2.00 -35.13
CA GLU A 365 -7.57 2.41 -34.45
C GLU A 365 -7.34 3.73 -33.70
N THR A 366 -8.33 4.62 -33.67
CA THR A 366 -8.22 5.83 -32.84
C THR A 366 -8.26 5.46 -31.36
N PHE A 367 -7.67 6.27 -30.48
CA PHE A 367 -7.69 5.98 -29.05
C PHE A 367 -9.11 5.81 -28.47
N ARG A 368 -10.11 6.53 -29.03
CA ARG A 368 -11.52 6.33 -28.68
C ARG A 368 -12.06 4.96 -29.12
N GLN A 369 -11.67 4.47 -30.29
CA GLN A 369 -12.03 3.13 -30.77
C GLN A 369 -11.41 2.05 -29.88
N VAL A 370 -10.14 2.24 -29.50
CA VAL A 370 -9.45 1.34 -28.55
C VAL A 370 -10.18 1.27 -27.21
N LEU A 371 -10.56 2.42 -26.62
CA LEU A 371 -11.33 2.46 -25.37
C LEU A 371 -12.65 1.71 -25.49
N ARG A 372 -13.39 1.95 -26.58
CA ARG A 372 -14.66 1.25 -26.86
C ARG A 372 -14.46 -0.27 -26.95
N ASN A 373 -13.41 -0.71 -27.63
CA ASN A 373 -13.10 -2.12 -27.81
C ASN A 373 -12.72 -2.77 -26.46
N ASN A 374 -11.83 -2.15 -25.69
CA ASN A 374 -11.42 -2.63 -24.37
C ASN A 374 -12.61 -2.68 -23.39
N LEU A 375 -13.48 -1.66 -23.41
CA LEU A 375 -14.69 -1.62 -22.59
C LEU A 375 -15.66 -2.73 -22.98
N SER A 376 -15.83 -2.99 -24.28
CA SER A 376 -16.65 -4.10 -24.77
C SER A 376 -16.15 -5.46 -24.25
N ILE A 377 -14.84 -5.66 -24.24
CA ILE A 377 -14.19 -6.87 -23.70
C ILE A 377 -14.45 -6.97 -22.19
N CYS A 378 -14.23 -5.89 -21.44
CA CYS A 378 -14.41 -5.90 -19.98
C CYS A 378 -15.88 -6.14 -19.58
N LEU A 379 -16.83 -5.56 -20.32
CA LEU A 379 -18.26 -5.74 -20.05
C LEU A 379 -18.82 -7.08 -20.57
N TYR A 380 -18.04 -7.87 -21.33
CA TYR A 380 -18.51 -9.12 -21.93
C TYR A 380 -19.02 -10.14 -20.88
N PHE A 381 -18.48 -10.10 -19.66
CA PHE A 381 -18.81 -11.07 -18.61
C PHE A 381 -19.90 -10.60 -17.64
N ILE A 382 -20.27 -9.32 -17.67
CA ILE A 382 -21.29 -8.74 -16.78
C ILE A 382 -22.72 -9.15 -17.20
N ASN A 383 -22.87 -9.78 -18.37
CA ASN A 383 -24.13 -10.36 -18.84
C ASN A 383 -25.33 -9.39 -18.78
N THR A 384 -25.12 -8.14 -19.18
CA THR A 384 -26.19 -7.19 -19.46
C THR A 384 -26.81 -7.51 -20.82
N PHE A 385 -28.14 -7.36 -20.95
CA PHE A 385 -28.88 -7.64 -22.19
C PHE A 385 -28.74 -6.51 -23.24
N ASP A 386 -28.11 -5.39 -22.88
CA ASP A 386 -27.98 -4.19 -23.71
C ASP A 386 -26.57 -3.57 -23.61
N ARG A 387 -25.53 -4.40 -23.77
CA ARG A 387 -24.13 -4.00 -23.59
C ARG A 387 -23.70 -2.84 -24.48
N MET A 388 -24.17 -2.83 -25.74
CA MET A 388 -23.76 -1.82 -26.71
C MET A 388 -24.30 -0.44 -26.34
N SER A 389 -25.55 -0.34 -25.89
CA SER A 389 -26.06 0.95 -25.42
C SER A 389 -25.40 1.41 -24.12
N VAL A 390 -25.04 0.50 -23.21
CA VAL A 390 -24.29 0.83 -21.99
C VAL A 390 -22.90 1.38 -22.35
N ILE A 391 -22.17 0.72 -23.26
CA ILE A 391 -20.86 1.19 -23.75
C ILE A 391 -20.98 2.59 -24.36
N ASP A 392 -21.94 2.76 -25.28
CA ASP A 392 -22.16 4.02 -25.98
C ASP A 392 -22.60 5.13 -25.02
N ALA A 393 -23.46 4.83 -24.05
CA ALA A 393 -23.92 5.76 -23.04
C ALA A 393 -22.81 6.16 -22.07
N MET A 394 -21.95 5.23 -21.62
CA MET A 394 -20.81 5.55 -20.74
C MET A 394 -19.79 6.45 -21.45
N ILE A 395 -19.41 6.12 -22.69
CA ILE A 395 -18.53 6.97 -23.49
C ILE A 395 -19.22 8.32 -23.76
N ALA A 396 -20.52 8.34 -24.07
CA ALA A 396 -21.23 9.61 -24.25
C ALA A 396 -21.26 10.45 -22.95
N ALA A 397 -21.50 9.84 -21.80
CA ALA A 397 -21.53 10.52 -20.50
C ALA A 397 -20.20 11.21 -20.19
N ASP A 398 -19.09 10.52 -20.45
CA ASP A 398 -17.77 11.06 -20.18
C ASP A 398 -17.38 12.17 -21.14
N PHE A 399 -17.65 12.02 -22.43
CA PHE A 399 -17.12 12.94 -23.44
C PHE A 399 -18.10 14.02 -23.90
N ASP A 400 -19.41 13.82 -23.74
CA ASP A 400 -20.44 14.79 -24.11
C ASP A 400 -21.78 14.47 -23.43
N ALA A 401 -21.95 14.94 -22.19
CA ALA A 401 -23.17 14.72 -21.42
C ALA A 401 -24.44 15.27 -22.10
N SER A 402 -24.31 16.19 -23.07
CA SER A 402 -25.44 16.72 -23.84
C SER A 402 -25.95 15.78 -24.93
N LYS A 403 -25.18 14.74 -25.27
CA LYS A 403 -25.54 13.69 -26.24
C LYS A 403 -26.19 12.46 -25.62
N LEU A 404 -26.29 12.42 -24.30
CA LEU A 404 -27.06 11.40 -23.61
C LEU A 404 -28.56 11.67 -23.83
N ASP A 405 -29.20 10.84 -24.65
CA ASP A 405 -30.66 10.87 -24.72
C ASP A 405 -31.27 10.30 -23.42
N ASP A 406 -32.52 10.67 -23.13
CA ASP A 406 -33.23 10.19 -21.93
C ASP A 406 -33.25 8.66 -21.86
N LYS A 407 -33.16 7.96 -23.00
CA LYS A 407 -33.14 6.50 -23.08
C LYS A 407 -31.78 5.89 -22.69
N SER A 408 -30.68 6.58 -22.98
CA SER A 408 -29.30 6.21 -22.61
C SER A 408 -29.02 6.56 -21.16
N MET A 409 -29.50 7.71 -20.68
CA MET A 409 -29.55 8.00 -19.24
C MET A 409 -30.41 6.97 -18.53
N HIS A 410 -31.57 6.65 -19.09
CA HIS A 410 -32.42 5.61 -18.55
C HIS A 410 -31.77 4.24 -18.67
N SER A 411 -30.94 3.87 -19.67
CA SER A 411 -30.29 2.55 -19.70
C SER A 411 -29.20 2.42 -18.63
N ILE A 412 -28.41 3.48 -18.41
CA ILE A 412 -27.49 3.62 -17.27
C ILE A 412 -28.27 3.56 -15.94
N GLN A 413 -29.41 4.25 -15.83
CA GLN A 413 -30.21 4.35 -14.59
C GLN A 413 -31.21 3.18 -14.35
N THR A 414 -31.68 2.49 -15.40
CA THR A 414 -32.61 1.34 -15.36
C THR A 414 -31.95 0.01 -15.46
N THR A 415 -30.62 -0.02 -15.60
CA THR A 415 -29.89 -0.94 -14.75
C THR A 415 -30.06 -0.54 -13.26
N ARG A 416 -31.31 -0.61 -12.75
CA ARG A 416 -31.66 -0.86 -11.33
C ARG A 416 -31.22 -2.28 -10.95
N ARG A 417 -30.00 -2.63 -11.31
CA ARG A 417 -29.28 -3.76 -10.75
C ARG A 417 -28.55 -3.15 -9.54
N GLY A 418 -28.55 -3.83 -8.40
CA GLY A 418 -28.10 -3.27 -7.12
C GLY A 418 -26.70 -2.64 -7.20
N ALA A 419 -26.28 -1.90 -6.17
CA ALA A 419 -24.96 -1.27 -6.07
C ALA A 419 -23.81 -2.14 -6.64
N ASP A 420 -23.90 -3.46 -6.43
CA ASP A 420 -22.97 -4.48 -6.93
C ASP A 420 -22.76 -4.49 -8.46
N VAL A 421 -23.77 -4.16 -9.28
CA VAL A 421 -23.61 -4.16 -10.75
C VAL A 421 -23.04 -2.85 -11.27
N GLN A 422 -23.37 -1.73 -10.64
CA GLN A 422 -22.74 -0.45 -10.96
C GLN A 422 -21.24 -0.50 -10.64
N GLU A 423 -20.88 -1.07 -9.49
CA GLU A 423 -19.50 -1.31 -9.08
C GLU A 423 -18.74 -2.15 -10.12
N LEU A 424 -19.35 -3.24 -10.63
CA LEU A 424 -18.74 -4.06 -11.68
C LEU A 424 -18.56 -3.30 -13.01
N ILE A 425 -19.48 -2.40 -13.34
CA ILE A 425 -19.41 -1.57 -14.56
C ILE A 425 -18.30 -0.52 -14.42
N ASP A 426 -18.23 0.17 -13.30
CA ASP A 426 -17.18 1.16 -13.01
C ASP A 426 -15.80 0.49 -13.00
N HIS A 427 -15.71 -0.71 -12.41
CA HIS A 427 -14.51 -1.53 -12.45
C HIS A 427 -14.10 -1.89 -13.89
N ALA A 428 -15.05 -2.34 -14.71
CA ALA A 428 -14.79 -2.65 -16.12
C ALA A 428 -14.32 -1.41 -16.91
N TYR A 429 -14.83 -0.23 -16.59
CA TYR A 429 -14.43 1.02 -17.23
C TYR A 429 -13.01 1.45 -16.84
N ASN A 430 -12.66 1.35 -15.57
CA ASN A 430 -11.30 1.61 -15.11
C ASN A 430 -10.29 0.65 -15.78
N ASN A 431 -10.64 -0.63 -15.90
CA ASN A 431 -9.79 -1.62 -16.58
C ASN A 431 -9.63 -1.30 -18.06
N ALA A 432 -10.72 -0.92 -18.74
CA ALA A 432 -10.67 -0.52 -20.13
C ALA A 432 -9.82 0.74 -20.35
N SER A 433 -9.89 1.69 -19.43
CA SER A 433 -9.07 2.92 -19.45
C SER A 433 -7.58 2.59 -19.30
N GLN A 434 -7.21 1.76 -18.32
CA GLN A 434 -5.83 1.29 -18.15
C GLN A 434 -5.30 0.61 -19.41
N GLN A 435 -6.09 -0.30 -20.01
CA GLN A 435 -5.68 -0.98 -21.23
C GLN A 435 -5.51 -0.03 -22.42
N THR A 436 -6.34 1.00 -22.49
CA THR A 436 -6.27 2.02 -23.53
C THR A 436 -5.03 2.90 -23.38
N LEU A 437 -4.65 3.22 -22.15
CA LEU A 437 -3.44 3.99 -21.88
C LEU A 437 -2.19 3.27 -22.38
N GLY A 438 -2.14 1.93 -22.29
CA GLY A 438 -1.07 1.14 -22.91
C GLY A 438 -0.97 1.35 -24.42
N SER A 439 -2.10 1.36 -25.13
CA SER A 439 -2.12 1.70 -26.57
C SER A 439 -1.66 3.14 -26.83
N ILE A 440 -2.05 4.09 -25.99
CA ILE A 440 -1.61 5.50 -26.09
C ILE A 440 -0.09 5.61 -25.92
N PHE A 441 0.45 5.00 -24.86
CA PHE A 441 1.87 5.02 -24.53
C PHE A 441 2.75 4.28 -25.55
N SER A 442 2.17 3.39 -26.35
CA SER A 442 2.90 2.75 -27.46
C SER A 442 3.22 3.70 -28.62
N VAL A 443 2.55 4.87 -28.68
CA VAL A 443 2.69 5.83 -29.79
C VAL A 443 3.11 7.21 -29.30
N LEU A 444 2.61 7.67 -28.15
CA LEU A 444 2.99 8.96 -27.57
C LEU A 444 4.27 8.83 -26.74
N LYS A 445 5.20 9.76 -26.95
CA LYS A 445 6.42 9.88 -26.15
C LYS A 445 6.11 10.43 -24.77
N SER A 446 6.82 9.96 -23.74
CA SER A 446 6.61 10.34 -22.35
C SER A 446 6.81 11.84 -22.12
N GLU A 447 7.79 12.49 -22.77
CA GLU A 447 7.95 13.95 -22.65
C GLU A 447 6.71 14.71 -23.16
N SER A 448 5.97 14.14 -24.11
CA SER A 448 4.81 14.80 -24.74
C SER A 448 3.53 14.72 -23.89
N ILE A 449 3.48 13.78 -22.95
CA ILE A 449 2.33 13.54 -22.07
C ILE A 449 2.60 13.92 -20.61
N LEU A 450 3.88 14.07 -20.23
CA LEU A 450 4.31 14.35 -18.87
C LEU A 450 3.53 15.51 -18.21
N PRO A 451 3.38 16.70 -18.83
CA PRO A 451 2.61 17.79 -18.22
C PRO A 451 1.13 17.47 -17.99
N PHE A 452 0.55 16.59 -18.83
CA PHE A 452 -0.85 16.16 -18.68
C PHE A 452 -1.00 15.21 -17.51
N VAL A 453 -0.08 14.24 -17.37
CA VAL A 453 -0.08 13.30 -16.26
C VAL A 453 0.12 14.07 -14.96
N GLN A 454 1.15 14.92 -14.87
CA GLN A 454 1.44 15.77 -13.71
C GLN A 454 0.21 16.51 -13.20
N LYS A 455 -0.45 17.27 -14.08
CA LYS A 455 -1.63 18.04 -13.72
C LYS A 455 -2.78 17.16 -13.19
N LYS A 456 -2.97 15.98 -13.75
CA LYS A 456 -4.06 15.07 -13.39
C LYS A 456 -3.80 14.37 -12.07
N VAL A 457 -2.60 13.82 -11.87
CA VAL A 457 -2.25 13.21 -10.57
C VAL A 457 -2.37 14.25 -9.45
N ALA A 458 -1.87 15.48 -9.67
CA ALA A 458 -1.98 16.56 -8.69
C ALA A 458 -3.43 16.87 -8.28
N LYS A 459 -4.31 16.95 -9.27
CA LYS A 459 -5.73 17.24 -9.05
C LYS A 459 -6.38 16.13 -8.22
N HIS A 460 -6.11 14.88 -8.56
CA HIS A 460 -6.68 13.74 -7.84
C HIS A 460 -6.09 13.59 -6.44
N ALA A 461 -4.80 13.79 -6.26
CA ALA A 461 -4.16 13.85 -4.95
C ALA A 461 -4.91 14.81 -4.00
N ARG A 462 -5.18 16.03 -4.45
CA ARG A 462 -5.95 17.03 -3.69
C ARG A 462 -7.37 16.57 -3.37
N ASN A 463 -8.06 15.92 -4.31
CA ASN A 463 -9.41 15.37 -4.07
C ASN A 463 -9.41 14.28 -2.98
N TRP A 464 -8.30 13.55 -2.89
CA TRP A 464 -8.07 12.53 -1.88
C TRP A 464 -7.38 13.08 -0.62
N LEU A 465 -7.25 14.41 -0.50
CA LEU A 465 -6.53 15.11 0.58
C LEU A 465 -5.08 14.63 0.77
N ILE A 466 -4.45 14.10 -0.27
CA ILE A 466 -3.04 13.73 -0.30
C ILE A 466 -2.25 14.94 -0.80
N ASP A 467 -1.16 15.26 -0.11
CA ASP A 467 -0.23 16.28 -0.60
C ASP A 467 0.37 15.85 -1.95
N PRO A 468 0.13 16.60 -3.05
CA PRO A 468 0.74 16.30 -4.33
C PRO A 468 2.27 16.30 -4.31
N ASP A 469 2.89 17.12 -3.46
CA ASP A 469 4.34 17.24 -3.40
C ASP A 469 4.96 15.96 -2.82
N ASN A 470 4.28 15.35 -1.83
CA ASN A 470 4.60 14.02 -1.27
C ASN A 470 4.35 12.87 -2.26
N LEU A 471 3.74 13.11 -3.42
CA LEU A 471 3.64 12.11 -4.48
C LEU A 471 4.76 12.29 -5.50
N SER A 472 5.16 13.52 -5.82
CA SER A 472 6.25 13.79 -6.78
C SER A 472 7.65 13.53 -6.27
N ALA A 473 7.86 13.55 -4.95
CA ALA A 473 9.14 13.10 -4.41
C ALA A 473 9.32 11.57 -4.58
N ASN A 474 8.27 10.84 -4.97
CA ASN A 474 8.15 9.42 -4.70
C ASN A 474 7.79 8.57 -5.93
N LEU A 475 6.84 9.01 -6.76
CA LEU A 475 6.57 8.45 -8.10
C LEU A 475 7.68 8.86 -9.03
#